data_AF-A0A7K9U6P0-F1
#
_entry.id   AF-A0A7K9U6P0-F1
#
_cell.length_a   1.000
_cell.length_b   1.000
_cell.length_c   1.000
_cell.angle_alpha   90.00
_cell.angle_beta   90.00
_cell.angle_gamma   90.00
#
_symmetry.space_group_name_H-M   'P 1'
#
loop_
_entity.id
_entity.type
_entity.pdbx_description
1 polymer ?
#
loop_
_entity_poly.entity_id
_entity_poly.type
_entity_poly.pdbx_seq_one_letter_code
_entity_poly.pdbx_strand_id
1 'polypeptide(L)'
;KWRIVFPDNGRQRKDWKQASALYSGNRIQSTKYTWFTFLPQNLFEQLHRLGNLYFFFLVVLNWFPQVEVFHREITVLPLLVVLLASMIKDAIEDYRKHQFDKTINFSKTWVYDR
;
A
#
# COMPACT_ATOMS: atom_id res chain seq x y z
N LYS A 1 -4.59 -8.16 24.82
CA LYS A 1 -5.84 -7.94 24.04
C LYS A 1 -6.21 -9.29 23.43
N TRP A 2 -7.33 -9.90 23.83
CA TRP A 2 -7.73 -11.23 23.35
C TRP A 2 -8.58 -11.07 22.08
N ARG A 3 -8.31 -11.85 21.03
CA ARG A 3 -9.17 -11.93 19.84
C ARG A 3 -9.93 -13.25 19.91
N ILE A 4 -11.25 -13.17 19.85
CA ILE A 4 -12.11 -14.35 19.69
C ILE A 4 -12.03 -14.76 18.23
N VAL A 5 -11.60 -15.99 17.96
CA VAL A 5 -11.48 -16.54 16.60
C VAL A 5 -12.33 -17.80 16.56
N PHE A 6 -13.25 -17.88 15.60
CA PHE A 6 -14.05 -19.07 15.38
C PHE A 6 -13.28 -20.00 14.43
N PRO A 7 -12.95 -21.23 14.84
CA PRO A 7 -12.26 -22.19 13.99
C PRO A 7 -13.20 -22.81 12.96
N ASP A 8 -12.82 -22.85 11.69
CA ASP A 8 -13.56 -23.62 10.68
C ASP A 8 -13.18 -25.11 10.79
N ASN A 9 -13.58 -25.73 11.91
CA ASN A 9 -13.45 -27.16 12.12
C ASN A 9 -14.79 -27.80 11.78
N GLY A 10 -14.79 -28.80 10.90
CA GLY A 10 -16.01 -29.42 10.35
C GLY A 10 -17.02 -29.93 11.39
N ARG A 11 -16.62 -30.13 12.65
CA ARG A 11 -17.50 -30.46 13.79
C ARG A 11 -18.45 -29.32 14.19
N GLN A 12 -18.00 -28.06 14.21
CA GLN A 12 -18.78 -26.89 14.66
C GLN A 12 -19.28 -26.04 13.48
N ARG A 13 -19.49 -26.65 12.31
CA ARG A 13 -19.75 -25.93 11.06
C ARG A 13 -21.06 -25.13 11.04
N LYS A 14 -22.08 -25.53 11.82
CA LYS A 14 -23.32 -24.76 11.99
C LYS A 14 -23.07 -23.45 12.74
N ASP A 15 -22.39 -23.53 13.88
CA ASP A 15 -22.05 -22.37 14.70
C ASP A 15 -21.10 -21.44 13.97
N TRP A 16 -20.14 -22.00 13.22
CA TRP A 16 -19.23 -21.21 12.38
C TRP A 16 -19.95 -20.45 11.27
N LYS A 17 -20.94 -21.07 10.60
CA LYS A 17 -21.75 -20.37 9.58
C LYS A 17 -22.57 -19.23 10.18
N GLN A 18 -23.12 -19.43 11.38
CA GLN A 18 -23.89 -18.40 12.05
C GLN A 18 -23.02 -17.24 12.54
N ALA A 19 -21.83 -17.53 13.08
CA ALA A 19 -20.88 -16.51 13.53
C ALA A 19 -20.21 -15.78 12.35
N SER A 20 -19.78 -16.48 11.30
CA SER A 20 -19.13 -15.86 10.14
C SER A 20 -20.05 -14.94 9.33
N ALA A 21 -21.38 -15.11 9.45
CA ALA A 21 -22.34 -14.15 8.90
C ALA A 21 -22.33 -12.79 9.64
N LEU A 22 -21.93 -12.78 10.91
CA LEU A 22 -21.93 -11.59 11.78
C LEU A 22 -20.54 -10.95 11.93
N TYR A 23 -19.47 -11.68 11.66
CA TYR A 23 -18.09 -11.23 11.91
C TYR A 23 -17.22 -11.30 10.65
N SER A 24 -16.41 -10.26 10.43
CA SER A 24 -15.36 -10.26 9.41
C SER A 24 -14.28 -11.30 9.70
N GLY A 25 -13.68 -11.87 8.65
CA GLY A 25 -12.63 -12.87 8.77
C GLY A 25 -11.38 -12.37 9.52
N ASN A 26 -10.63 -13.30 10.11
CA ASN A 26 -9.44 -12.99 10.93
C ASN A 26 -8.16 -12.71 10.10
N ARG A 27 -8.29 -12.38 8.81
CA ARG A 27 -7.13 -12.08 7.96
C ARG A 27 -6.62 -10.69 8.32
N ILE A 28 -5.33 -10.60 8.65
CA ILE A 28 -4.64 -9.33 8.90
C ILE A 28 -4.01 -8.88 7.59
N GLN A 29 -4.21 -7.61 7.24
CA GLN A 29 -3.53 -6.95 6.13
C GLN A 29 -3.00 -5.61 6.64
N SER A 30 -1.68 -5.47 6.63
CA SER A 30 -0.94 -4.26 7.00
C SER A 30 -0.38 -3.52 5.78
N THR A 31 -0.48 -4.10 4.58
CA THR A 31 -0.12 -3.42 3.33
C THR A 31 -1.04 -2.23 3.09
N LYS A 32 -0.45 -1.10 2.72
CA LYS A 32 -1.19 0.14 2.46
C LYS A 32 -1.72 0.17 1.03
N TYR A 33 -1.01 -0.47 0.11
CA TYR A 33 -1.32 -0.43 -1.30
C TYR A 33 -1.83 -1.78 -1.79
N THR A 34 -2.69 -1.72 -2.80
CA THR A 34 -2.99 -2.86 -3.68
C THR A 34 -2.19 -2.65 -4.98
N TRP A 35 -1.86 -3.71 -5.71
CA TRP A 35 -1.12 -3.61 -6.99
C TRP A 35 -1.67 -2.52 -7.94
N PHE A 36 -3.00 -2.37 -8.02
CA PHE A 36 -3.65 -1.35 -8.85
C PHE A 36 -3.69 0.06 -8.22
N THR A 37 -3.73 0.16 -6.90
CA THR A 37 -3.84 1.45 -6.21
C THR A 37 -2.48 2.05 -5.85
N PHE A 38 -1.41 1.26 -5.92
CA PHE A 38 -0.05 1.67 -5.60
C PHE A 38 0.36 2.93 -6.36
N LEU A 39 0.25 2.93 -7.68
CA LEU A 39 0.73 4.02 -8.51
C LEU A 39 -0.04 5.34 -8.29
N PRO A 40 -1.40 5.37 -8.35
CA PRO A 40 -2.13 6.61 -8.14
C PRO A 40 -2.04 7.14 -6.69
N GLN A 41 -2.09 6.26 -5.68
CA GLN A 41 -2.01 6.70 -4.28
C GLN A 41 -0.59 7.15 -3.91
N ASN A 42 0.44 6.42 -4.34
CA ASN A 42 1.81 6.79 -4.02
C ASN A 42 2.21 8.11 -4.70
N LEU A 43 1.81 8.31 -5.96
CA LEU A 43 2.07 9.58 -6.65
C LEU A 43 1.36 10.75 -5.95
N PHE A 44 0.12 10.56 -5.51
CA PHE A 44 -0.63 11.58 -4.76
C PHE A 44 0.10 11.95 -3.45
N GLU A 45 0.60 10.97 -2.70
CA GLU A 45 1.37 11.20 -1.48
C GLU A 45 2.71 11.88 -1.74
N GLN A 46 3.37 11.54 -2.85
CA GLN A 46 4.61 12.17 -3.24
C GLN A 46 4.41 13.63 -3.65
N LEU A 47 3.33 13.96 -4.38
CA LEU A 47 3.02 15.34 -4.78
C LEU A 47 2.59 16.25 -3.62
N HIS A 48 2.09 15.69 -2.52
CA HIS A 48 1.80 16.45 -1.30
C HIS A 48 3.05 16.91 -0.54
N ARG A 49 4.23 16.38 -0.88
CA ARG A 49 5.49 16.84 -0.28
C ARG A 49 5.95 18.12 -0.96
N LEU A 50 6.20 19.17 -0.17
CA LEU A 50 6.60 20.49 -0.66
C LEU A 50 7.79 20.46 -1.63
N GLY A 51 8.78 19.59 -1.40
CA GLY A 51 9.93 19.43 -2.28
C GLY A 51 9.55 18.92 -3.68
N ASN A 52 8.68 17.91 -3.77
CA ASN A 52 8.22 17.38 -5.04
C ASN A 52 7.27 18.36 -5.74
N LEU A 53 6.46 19.10 -4.97
CA LEU A 53 5.58 20.14 -5.47
C LEU A 53 6.36 21.27 -6.14
N TYR A 54 7.49 21.68 -5.55
CA TYR A 54 8.39 22.66 -6.15
C TYR A 54 8.91 22.21 -7.54
N PHE A 55 9.46 20.99 -7.63
CA PHE A 55 9.92 20.44 -8.91
C PHE A 55 8.78 20.25 -9.92
N PHE A 56 7.59 19.88 -9.45
CA PHE A 56 6.40 19.78 -10.28
C PHE A 56 6.02 21.13 -10.90
N PHE A 57 5.96 22.20 -10.10
CA PHE A 57 5.70 23.54 -10.62
C PHE A 57 6.78 24.03 -11.58
N LEU A 58 8.06 23.74 -11.30
CA LEU A 58 9.14 24.05 -12.23
C LEU A 58 8.94 23.36 -13.59
N VAL A 59 8.56 22.08 -13.60
CA VAL A 59 8.28 21.34 -14.85
C VAL A 59 7.08 21.93 -15.59
N VAL A 60 6.00 22.27 -14.87
CA VAL A 60 4.80 22.88 -15.46
C VAL A 60 5.12 24.25 -16.06
N LEU A 61 5.90 25.08 -15.38
CA LEU A 61 6.31 26.41 -15.87
C LEU A 61 7.19 26.30 -17.12
N ASN A 62 8.16 25.36 -17.15
CA ASN A 62 8.99 25.10 -18.32
C ASN A 62 8.19 24.46 -19.48
N TRP A 63 6.93 24.07 -19.29
CA TRP A 63 6.07 23.66 -20.38
C TRP A 63 5.54 24.85 -21.19
N PHE A 64 5.50 26.05 -20.62
CA PHE A 64 5.10 27.25 -21.33
C PHE A 64 6.33 27.90 -21.97
N PRO A 65 6.43 27.95 -23.32
CA PRO A 65 7.62 28.45 -24.01
C PRO A 65 7.92 29.93 -23.72
N GLN A 66 6.94 30.68 -23.21
CA GLN A 66 7.12 32.08 -22.80
C GLN A 66 7.90 32.25 -21.49
N VAL A 67 8.01 31.19 -20.68
CA VAL A 67 8.63 31.17 -19.34
C VAL A 67 9.69 30.06 -19.24
N GLU A 68 10.10 29.49 -20.37
CA GLU A 68 11.13 28.43 -20.42
C GLU A 68 12.48 29.00 -19.98
N VAL A 69 13.10 28.37 -18.97
CA VAL A 69 14.43 28.74 -18.47
C VAL A 69 15.48 27.74 -18.95
N PHE A 70 15.11 26.46 -19.07
CA PHE A 70 15.98 25.38 -19.53
C PHE A 70 15.21 24.45 -20.47
N HIS A 71 15.93 23.65 -21.27
CA HIS A 71 15.30 22.61 -22.07
C HIS A 71 14.42 21.69 -21.24
N ARG A 72 13.19 21.53 -21.71
CA ARG A 72 12.12 20.75 -21.07
C ARG A 72 12.59 19.38 -20.56
N GLU A 73 13.36 18.64 -21.35
CA GLU A 73 13.86 17.31 -20.98
C GLU A 73 14.73 17.31 -19.72
N ILE A 74 15.59 18.30 -19.58
CA ILE A 74 16.52 18.41 -18.46
C ILE A 74 15.77 18.76 -17.16
N THR A 75 14.74 19.60 -17.26
CA THR A 75 13.95 20.04 -16.09
C THR A 75 13.09 18.94 -15.47
N VAL A 76 12.67 17.95 -16.26
CA VAL A 76 11.84 16.83 -15.80
C VAL A 76 12.66 15.76 -15.08
N LEU A 77 13.95 15.66 -15.40
CA LEU A 77 14.81 14.58 -14.93
C LEU A 77 14.94 14.50 -13.39
N PRO A 78 15.15 15.59 -12.64
CA PRO A 78 15.20 15.55 -11.17
C PRO A 78 13.90 15.03 -10.55
N LEU A 79 12.75 15.48 -11.07
CA LEU A 79 11.43 15.05 -10.59
C LEU A 79 11.24 13.55 -10.81
N LEU A 80 11.54 13.05 -12.01
CA LEU A 80 11.41 11.63 -12.33
C LEU A 80 12.30 10.75 -11.44
N VAL A 81 13.56 11.12 -11.24
CA VAL A 81 14.49 10.35 -10.41
C VAL A 81 13.98 10.24 -8.97
N VAL A 82 13.53 11.35 -8.38
CA VAL A 82 13.04 11.37 -6.99
C VAL A 82 11.73 10.56 -6.85
N LEU A 83 10.79 10.71 -7.80
CA LEU A 83 9.54 9.96 -7.78
C LEU A 83 9.79 8.45 -7.96
N LEU A 84 10.65 8.06 -8.92
CA LEU A 84 11.01 6.66 -9.16
C LEU A 84 11.72 6.04 -7.96
N ALA A 85 12.72 6.70 -7.39
CA ALA A 85 13.43 6.20 -6.22
C ALA A 85 12.48 6.02 -5.02
N SER A 86 11.56 6.97 -4.81
CA SER A 86 10.54 6.90 -3.75
C SER A 86 9.57 5.74 -3.99
N MET A 87 9.06 5.61 -5.23
CA MET A 87 8.18 4.50 -5.60
C MET A 87 8.85 3.14 -5.41
N ILE A 88 10.10 2.97 -5.83
CA ILE A 88 10.83 1.70 -5.65
C ILE A 88 10.95 1.37 -4.16
N LYS A 89 11.34 2.35 -3.34
CA LYS A 89 11.46 2.17 -1.89
C LYS A 89 10.13 1.72 -1.27
N ASP A 90 9.04 2.42 -1.58
CA ASP A 90 7.72 2.13 -1.02
C ASP A 90 7.20 0.77 -1.49
N ALA A 91 7.45 0.39 -2.75
CA ALA A 91 7.09 -0.92 -3.30
C ALA A 91 7.80 -2.05 -2.57
N ILE A 92 9.11 -1.92 -2.32
CA ILE A 92 9.89 -2.91 -1.57
C ILE A 92 9.35 -3.03 -0.13
N GLU A 93 9.06 -1.91 0.51
CA GLU A 93 8.52 -1.91 1.88
C GLU A 93 7.16 -2.60 1.95
N ASP A 94 6.24 -2.27 1.04
CA ASP A 94 4.90 -2.85 1.01
C ASP A 94 4.93 -4.34 0.65
N TYR A 95 5.83 -4.75 -0.26
CA TYR A 95 6.06 -6.17 -0.57
C TYR A 95 6.56 -6.96 0.65
N ARG A 96 7.48 -6.40 1.43
CA ARG A 96 7.95 -7.04 2.67
C ARG A 96 6.82 -7.20 3.69
N LYS A 97 5.97 -6.18 3.85
CA LYS A 97 4.77 -6.25 4.71
C LYS A 97 3.82 -7.33 4.23
N HIS A 98 3.60 -7.44 2.91
CA HIS A 98 2.76 -8.48 2.33
C HIS A 98 3.23 -9.89 2.68
N GLN A 99 4.54 -10.15 2.57
CA GLN A 99 5.11 -11.46 2.90
C GLN A 99 5.03 -11.77 4.40
N PHE A 100 5.20 -10.76 5.24
CA PHE A 100 5.04 -10.90 6.68
C PHE A 100 3.59 -11.21 7.07
N ASP A 101 2.63 -10.46 6.52
CA ASP A 101 1.20 -10.73 6.71
C ASP A 101 0.83 -12.13 6.24
N LYS A 102 1.35 -12.58 5.10
CA LYS A 102 1.15 -13.95 4.61
C LYS A 102 1.61 -14.97 5.65
N THR A 103 2.84 -14.80 6.15
CA THR A 103 3.42 -15.72 7.14
C THR A 103 2.60 -15.79 8.42
N ILE A 104 2.15 -14.64 8.94
CA ILE A 104 1.32 -14.58 10.14
C ILE A 104 -0.06 -15.22 9.92
N ASN A 105 -0.72 -14.90 8.81
CA ASN A 105 -2.06 -15.42 8.52
C ASN A 105 -2.07 -16.95 8.33
N PHE A 106 -0.94 -17.54 7.91
CA PHE A 106 -0.78 -19.00 7.77
C PHE A 106 -0.09 -19.66 8.98
N SER A 107 0.14 -18.92 10.07
CA SER A 107 0.73 -19.49 11.28
C SER A 107 -0.22 -20.49 11.96
N LYS A 108 0.31 -21.62 12.44
CA LYS A 108 -0.47 -22.61 13.17
C LYS A 108 -0.88 -22.06 14.52
N THR A 109 -2.16 -22.13 14.83
CA THR A 109 -2.72 -21.67 16.11
C THR A 109 -3.43 -22.81 16.81
N TRP A 110 -3.28 -22.89 18.13
CA TRP A 110 -4.09 -23.77 18.95
C TRP A 110 -5.49 -23.19 19.09
N VAL A 111 -6.47 -24.05 18.87
CA VAL A 111 -7.87 -23.72 19.02
C VAL A 111 -8.43 -24.67 20.07
N TYR A 112 -9.09 -24.10 21.07
CA TYR A 112 -9.80 -24.88 22.07
C TYR A 112 -11.03 -25.53 21.43
N ASP A 113 -11.07 -26.86 21.43
CA ASP A 113 -12.23 -27.68 21.04
C ASP A 113 -12.83 -28.24 22.34
N ARG A 114 -14.13 -28.03 22.55
CA ARG A 114 -14.83 -28.30 23.82
C ARG A 114 -15.65 -29.59 23.74
#